data_AF-A0A091GRR1-F1
#
_entry.id   AF-A0A091GRR1-F1
#
_cell.length_a   1.000
_cell.length_b   1.000
_cell.length_c   1.000
_cell.angle_alpha   90.00
_cell.angle_beta   90.00
_cell.angle_gamma   90.00
#
_symmetry.space_group_name_H-M   'P 1'
#
loop_
_entity.id
_entity.type
_entity.pdbx_description
1 polymer ?
#
loop_
_entity_poly.entity_id
_entity_poly.type
_entity_poly.pdbx_seq_one_letter_code
_entity_poly.pdbx_strand_id
1 'polypeptide(L)'
;QDPRKLLFATVPGLTGVIMVLVLFLMCTASTYAIRVSNYDIFWYTHNLFFVFYMLLMLHVSGGVLKYQTNLEEHPPGCFNPNKTLRQNMTVPKAFEELFPHYTAEPFPENLPVPEPLVQNNFMRICSEEPKFQSHFPETWFWISGPLCLYCVERLYRYIRSNKPVTITSVISHPSNVLEVRMVKDDFKARPGQYVILHCPRVSTLESHPFTLTMCPTDTKATFGVHLKVVGDWTERFRDLLLLHSNQDAEILPIFQQRRYPKLYVDGPFGSPFEESLNYEVSLCVAGGIGVTPFASVLNTLLDGWKCYKLRRLYFIWVCRDIESFRWFADLLCMLHNKLWQENRPDYINIQLYLSQTDGIQKIIGEKYQALNSRLLIGRPRWKLLLDEIAKCNRR
;
A
#
# COMPACT_ATOMS: atom_id res chain seq x y z
N GLN A 1 -22.50 -34.43 20.90
CA GLN A 1 -22.58 -33.26 21.82
C GLN A 1 -23.50 -32.22 21.20
N ASP A 2 -24.22 -31.44 22.01
CA ASP A 2 -25.06 -30.35 21.50
C ASP A 2 -24.19 -29.31 20.77
N PRO A 3 -24.43 -29.03 19.48
CA PRO A 3 -23.60 -28.10 18.70
C PRO A 3 -23.59 -26.69 19.28
N ARG A 4 -24.67 -26.27 19.96
CA ARG A 4 -24.74 -24.95 20.61
C ARG A 4 -23.77 -24.84 21.78
N LYS A 5 -23.64 -25.91 22.56
CA LYS A 5 -22.66 -25.98 23.65
C LYS A 5 -21.23 -25.98 23.11
N LEU A 6 -20.98 -26.65 21.97
CA LEU A 6 -19.67 -26.61 21.33
C LEU A 6 -19.32 -25.18 20.85
N LEU A 7 -20.28 -24.49 20.23
CA LEU A 7 -20.11 -23.12 19.73
C LEU A 7 -19.89 -22.08 20.82
N PHE A 8 -20.63 -22.13 21.93
CA PHE A 8 -20.60 -21.06 22.94
C PHE A 8 -19.84 -21.41 24.22
N ALA A 9 -19.53 -22.68 24.47
CA ALA A 9 -18.84 -23.11 25.68
C ALA A 9 -17.43 -23.66 25.44
N THR A 10 -16.92 -23.66 24.21
CA THR A 10 -15.52 -23.99 23.91
C THR A 10 -14.73 -22.77 23.45
N VAL A 11 -13.43 -22.76 23.76
CA VAL A 11 -12.50 -21.71 23.32
C VAL A 11 -12.52 -21.57 21.79
N PRO A 12 -12.40 -22.64 20.98
CA PRO A 12 -12.44 -22.50 19.51
C PRO A 12 -13.81 -22.05 19.00
N GLY A 13 -14.90 -22.50 19.61
CA GLY A 13 -16.26 -22.06 19.24
C GLY A 13 -16.44 -20.56 19.41
N LEU A 14 -16.17 -20.04 20.61
CA LEU A 14 -16.37 -18.63 20.92
C LEU A 14 -15.42 -17.72 20.12
N THR A 15 -14.13 -18.07 20.07
CA THR A 15 -13.14 -17.31 19.29
C THR A 15 -13.48 -17.32 17.80
N GLY A 16 -13.97 -18.45 17.26
CA GLY A 16 -14.38 -18.58 15.87
C GLY A 16 -15.54 -17.66 15.49
N VAL A 17 -16.58 -17.57 16.34
CA VAL A 17 -17.72 -16.66 16.11
C VAL A 17 -17.25 -15.20 16.11
N ILE A 18 -16.42 -14.82 17.08
CA ILE A 18 -15.89 -13.45 17.16
C ILE A 18 -15.00 -13.14 15.95
N MET A 19 -14.17 -14.09 15.51
CA MET A 19 -13.33 -13.92 14.32
C MET A 19 -14.15 -13.72 13.05
N VAL A 20 -15.23 -14.48 12.85
CA VAL A 20 -16.15 -14.30 11.71
C VAL A 20 -16.81 -12.92 11.75
N LEU A 21 -17.23 -12.45 12.93
CA LEU A 21 -17.78 -11.10 13.09
C LEU A 21 -16.74 -10.02 12.72
N VAL A 22 -15.52 -10.14 13.25
CA VAL A 22 -14.43 -9.20 12.95
C VAL A 22 -14.12 -9.19 11.46
N LEU A 23 -13.99 -10.37 10.84
CA LEU A 23 -13.74 -10.49 9.41
C LEU A 23 -14.88 -9.88 8.58
N PHE A 24 -16.13 -10.11 8.97
CA PHE A 24 -17.29 -9.52 8.31
C PHE A 24 -17.25 -7.98 8.35
N LEU A 25 -16.94 -7.39 9.51
CA LEU A 25 -16.79 -5.94 9.66
C LEU A 25 -15.65 -5.39 8.80
N MET A 26 -14.49 -6.05 8.82
CA MET A 26 -13.34 -5.69 7.99
C MET A 26 -13.69 -5.73 6.49
N CYS A 27 -14.25 -6.84 6.02
CA CYS A 27 -14.62 -7.02 4.61
C CYS A 27 -15.68 -6.01 4.16
N THR A 28 -16.72 -5.78 4.96
CA THR A 28 -17.77 -4.82 4.61
C THR A 28 -17.21 -3.41 4.50
N ALA A 29 -16.42 -2.97 5.47
CA ALA A 29 -15.79 -1.65 5.43
C ALA A 29 -14.70 -1.52 4.35
N SER A 30 -14.15 -2.63 3.86
CA SER A 30 -13.18 -2.68 2.74
C SER A 30 -13.80 -2.39 1.37
N THR A 31 -15.13 -2.43 1.28
CA THR A 31 -15.83 -2.22 0.01
C THR A 31 -15.57 -0.83 -0.55
N TYR A 32 -15.50 -0.73 -1.88
CA TYR A 32 -15.22 0.52 -2.58
C TYR A 32 -16.16 1.66 -2.14
N ALA A 33 -17.45 1.37 -1.97
CA ALA A 33 -18.44 2.34 -1.56
C ALA A 33 -18.13 2.95 -0.18
N ILE A 34 -17.81 2.11 0.82
CA ILE A 34 -17.51 2.59 2.18
C ILE A 34 -16.16 3.29 2.22
N ARG A 35 -15.13 2.72 1.58
CA ARG A 35 -13.78 3.29 1.58
C ARG A 35 -13.72 4.68 0.93
N VAL A 36 -14.52 4.93 -0.11
CA VAL A 36 -14.58 6.24 -0.78
C VAL A 36 -15.50 7.21 -0.05
N SER A 37 -16.54 6.73 0.63
CA SER A 37 -17.46 7.60 1.38
C SER A 37 -16.89 8.04 2.73
N ASN A 38 -16.16 7.17 3.43
CA ASN A 38 -15.58 7.45 4.74
C ASN A 38 -14.37 6.53 5.00
N TYR A 39 -13.18 7.05 4.70
CA TYR A 39 -11.94 6.30 4.85
C TYR A 39 -11.59 6.01 6.32
N ASP A 40 -11.98 6.86 7.27
CA ASP A 40 -11.73 6.61 8.71
C ASP A 40 -12.40 5.30 9.16
N ILE A 41 -13.65 5.04 8.74
CA ILE A 41 -14.36 3.77 9.07
C ILE A 41 -13.60 2.57 8.51
N PHE A 42 -13.18 2.65 7.24
CA PHE A 42 -12.35 1.63 6.61
C PHE A 42 -11.08 1.37 7.43
N TRP A 43 -10.40 2.44 7.86
CA TRP A 43 -9.13 2.34 8.57
C TRP A 43 -9.31 1.71 9.96
N TYR A 44 -10.26 2.19 10.78
CA TYR A 44 -10.48 1.67 12.13
C TYR A 44 -10.88 0.19 12.12
N THR A 45 -11.79 -0.18 11.23
CA THR A 45 -12.22 -1.57 11.08
C THR A 45 -11.10 -2.47 10.56
N HIS A 46 -10.27 -2.01 9.62
CA HIS A 46 -9.14 -2.80 9.13
C HIS A 46 -8.11 -3.09 10.21
N ASN A 47 -7.84 -2.16 11.12
CA ASN A 47 -6.91 -2.38 12.23
C ASN A 47 -7.37 -3.45 13.24
N LEU A 48 -8.63 -3.91 13.15
CA LEU A 48 -9.08 -5.10 13.87
C LEU A 48 -8.33 -6.37 13.45
N PHE A 49 -7.49 -6.33 12.39
CA PHE A 49 -6.59 -7.44 12.07
C PHE A 49 -5.70 -7.85 13.25
N PHE A 50 -5.29 -6.91 14.11
CA PHE A 50 -4.55 -7.23 15.34
C PHE A 50 -5.38 -8.11 16.27
N VAL A 51 -6.64 -7.74 16.49
CA VAL A 51 -7.60 -8.51 17.29
C VAL A 51 -7.85 -9.87 16.65
N PHE A 52 -8.03 -9.91 15.33
CA PHE A 52 -8.22 -11.14 14.57
C PHE A 52 -7.05 -12.10 14.73
N TYR A 53 -5.80 -11.65 14.59
CA TYR A 53 -4.63 -12.52 14.76
C TYR A 53 -4.45 -12.98 16.21
N MET A 54 -4.75 -12.14 17.21
CA MET A 54 -4.75 -12.57 18.61
C MET A 54 -5.82 -13.64 18.88
N LEU A 55 -7.02 -13.46 18.34
CA LEU A 55 -8.08 -14.47 18.44
C LEU A 55 -7.72 -15.74 17.68
N LEU A 56 -7.06 -15.66 16.53
CA LEU A 56 -6.59 -16.81 15.78
C LEU A 56 -5.56 -17.63 16.58
N MET A 57 -4.67 -16.99 17.33
CA MET A 57 -3.76 -17.69 18.26
C MET A 57 -4.53 -18.44 19.36
N LEU A 58 -5.52 -17.79 19.96
CA LEU A 58 -6.35 -18.40 21.00
C LEU A 58 -7.26 -19.51 20.44
N HIS A 59 -7.74 -19.36 19.21
CA HIS A 59 -8.65 -20.29 18.55
C HIS A 59 -8.05 -21.69 18.42
N VAL A 60 -6.77 -21.78 18.07
CA VAL A 60 -6.09 -23.07 17.87
C VAL A 60 -5.66 -23.70 19.21
N SER A 61 -5.63 -22.94 20.31
CA SER A 61 -5.21 -23.44 21.63
C SER A 61 -6.20 -24.43 22.27
N GLY A 62 -7.45 -24.47 21.81
CA GLY A 62 -8.50 -25.31 22.40
C GLY A 62 -8.39 -26.81 22.11
N GLY A 63 -7.45 -27.26 21.26
CA GLY A 63 -7.14 -28.69 21.08
C GLY A 63 -8.33 -29.58 20.67
N VAL A 64 -9.36 -29.00 20.02
CA VAL A 64 -10.59 -29.71 19.62
C VAL A 64 -10.30 -30.74 18.52
N LEU A 65 -9.37 -30.43 17.62
CA LEU A 65 -8.86 -31.39 16.64
C LEU A 65 -7.91 -32.36 17.35
N LYS A 66 -8.32 -33.61 17.43
CA LYS A 66 -7.57 -34.69 18.07
C LYS A 66 -7.33 -35.81 17.08
N TYR A 67 -6.19 -36.46 17.20
CA TYR A 67 -5.88 -37.70 16.52
C TYR A 67 -5.82 -38.83 17.54
N GLN A 68 -6.10 -40.06 17.09
CA GLN A 68 -6.00 -41.24 17.94
C GLN A 68 -4.54 -41.70 17.99
N THR A 69 -4.02 -41.95 19.20
CA THR A 69 -2.62 -42.39 19.38
C THR A 69 -2.48 -43.91 19.41
N ASN A 70 -3.48 -44.64 19.90
CA ASN A 70 -3.44 -46.10 20.05
C ASN A 70 -4.19 -46.85 18.93
N LEU A 71 -3.81 -46.61 17.67
CA LEU A 71 -4.44 -47.24 16.50
C LEU A 71 -4.22 -48.77 16.43
N GLU A 72 -3.08 -49.26 16.93
CA GLU A 72 -2.75 -50.69 16.93
C GLU A 72 -3.57 -51.48 17.94
N GLU A 73 -3.76 -50.92 19.14
CA GLU A 73 -4.52 -51.51 20.25
C GLU A 73 -6.05 -51.33 20.07
N HIS A 74 -6.47 -50.25 19.41
CA HIS A 74 -7.86 -49.95 19.13
C HIS A 74 -8.04 -49.45 17.69
N PRO A 75 -8.20 -50.35 16.71
CA PRO A 75 -8.51 -49.95 15.34
C PRO A 75 -9.94 -49.38 15.23
N PRO A 76 -10.21 -48.42 14.33
CA PRO A 76 -11.56 -47.89 14.11
C PRO A 76 -12.56 -49.01 13.76
N GLY A 77 -13.71 -49.05 14.44
CA GLY A 77 -14.72 -50.11 14.27
C GLY A 77 -14.55 -51.35 15.14
N CYS A 78 -13.55 -51.34 16.02
CA CYS A 78 -13.32 -52.38 17.04
C CYS A 78 -14.45 -52.42 18.09
N PHE A 79 -14.80 -53.62 18.59
CA PHE A 79 -15.89 -53.83 19.55
C PHE A 79 -15.36 -54.06 20.96
N ASN A 80 -15.82 -53.29 21.94
CA ASN A 80 -15.46 -53.48 23.36
C ASN A 80 -16.62 -54.18 24.12
N PRO A 81 -16.47 -55.46 24.49
CA PRO A 81 -17.55 -56.25 25.11
C PRO A 81 -17.92 -55.79 26.53
N ASN A 82 -17.07 -55.00 27.21
CA ASN A 82 -17.29 -54.62 28.61
C ASN A 82 -18.37 -53.52 28.82
N LYS A 83 -18.90 -52.90 27.76
CA LYS A 83 -20.01 -51.92 27.87
C LYS A 83 -21.38 -52.48 27.45
N THR A 84 -21.44 -53.58 26.72
CA THR A 84 -22.69 -54.16 26.22
C THR A 84 -23.33 -55.19 27.16
N LEU A 85 -22.65 -55.59 28.25
CA LEU A 85 -23.15 -56.57 29.22
C LEU A 85 -23.90 -55.93 30.41
N ARG A 86 -24.57 -54.79 30.18
CA ARG A 86 -25.52 -54.20 31.15
C ARG A 86 -26.83 -53.71 30.56
N GLN A 87 -27.06 -53.91 29.26
CA GLN A 87 -28.37 -53.73 28.65
C GLN A 87 -28.76 -55.04 27.98
N ASN A 88 -29.57 -55.81 28.69
CA ASN A 88 -30.31 -56.95 28.15
C ASN A 88 -30.93 -56.55 26.80
N MET A 89 -30.58 -57.23 25.71
CA MET A 89 -31.57 -57.73 24.75
C MET A 89 -30.97 -58.71 23.74
N THR A 90 -31.72 -59.79 23.58
CA THR A 90 -31.74 -60.85 22.57
C THR A 90 -31.29 -60.46 21.15
N VAL A 91 -30.40 -61.28 20.59
CA VAL A 91 -30.03 -61.31 19.17
C VAL A 91 -31.19 -61.85 18.32
N PRO A 92 -31.74 -61.14 17.33
CA PRO A 92 -32.65 -61.72 16.35
C PRO A 92 -31.85 -62.51 15.31
N LYS A 93 -32.14 -63.80 15.18
CA LYS A 93 -31.77 -64.63 14.01
C LYS A 93 -32.66 -64.24 12.83
N ALA A 94 -32.20 -63.32 11.98
CA ALA A 94 -32.71 -63.16 10.61
C ALA A 94 -31.81 -62.18 9.86
N PHE A 95 -30.78 -62.69 9.18
CA PHE A 95 -30.19 -62.09 7.97
C PHE A 95 -29.25 -63.12 7.34
N GLU A 96 -29.77 -64.32 7.11
CA GLU A 96 -29.25 -65.21 6.07
C GLU A 96 -30.12 -64.99 4.83
N GLU A 97 -29.47 -65.03 3.66
CA GLU A 97 -30.02 -64.89 2.31
C GLU A 97 -30.22 -63.46 1.78
N LEU A 98 -29.29 -63.05 0.92
CA LEU A 98 -29.51 -62.93 -0.54
C LEU A 98 -28.51 -61.91 -1.10
N PHE A 99 -27.56 -62.32 -1.95
CA PHE A 99 -27.20 -61.62 -3.21
C PHE A 99 -26.31 -62.52 -4.10
N PRO A 100 -26.49 -62.52 -5.44
CA PRO A 100 -26.06 -63.60 -6.32
C PRO A 100 -24.69 -63.39 -6.99
N HIS A 101 -24.11 -64.53 -7.36
CA HIS A 101 -23.01 -64.83 -8.28
C HIS A 101 -22.40 -63.69 -9.14
N TYR A 102 -21.08 -63.56 -9.05
CA TYR A 102 -20.21 -63.17 -10.17
C TYR A 102 -19.13 -64.23 -10.36
N THR A 103 -19.07 -64.82 -11.55
CA THR A 103 -18.06 -65.77 -12.02
C THR A 103 -16.79 -65.04 -12.45
N ALA A 104 -15.61 -65.49 -12.00
CA ALA A 104 -14.31 -65.01 -12.46
C ALA A 104 -13.72 -65.98 -13.51
N GLU A 105 -13.21 -65.44 -14.62
CA GLU A 105 -12.34 -66.16 -15.56
C GLU A 105 -10.93 -66.37 -14.98
N PRO A 106 -10.16 -67.40 -15.40
CA PRO A 106 -8.87 -67.74 -14.80
C PRO A 106 -7.69 -67.11 -15.54
N PHE A 107 -6.71 -66.59 -14.79
CA PHE A 107 -5.34 -66.35 -15.24
C PHE A 107 -4.34 -67.13 -14.37
N PRO A 108 -3.19 -67.54 -14.94
CA PRO A 108 -2.51 -68.77 -14.56
C PRO A 108 -1.44 -68.61 -13.46
N GLU A 109 -1.17 -69.77 -12.88
CA GLU A 109 -0.15 -70.12 -11.89
C GLU A 109 1.21 -69.44 -12.10
N ASN A 110 1.77 -68.86 -11.04
CA ASN A 110 3.10 -69.21 -10.50
C ASN A 110 3.48 -68.31 -9.31
N LEU A 111 4.07 -68.94 -8.27
CA LEU A 111 4.84 -68.41 -7.12
C LEU A 111 4.09 -68.12 -5.81
N PRO A 112 4.78 -68.33 -4.65
CA PRO A 112 4.38 -69.34 -3.68
C PRO A 112 3.58 -68.79 -2.50
N VAL A 113 2.73 -69.67 -1.97
CA VAL A 113 1.92 -69.52 -0.74
C VAL A 113 2.82 -69.25 0.48
N PRO A 114 2.44 -68.28 1.32
CA PRO A 114 2.31 -68.54 2.75
C PRO A 114 0.82 -68.66 3.11
N GLU A 115 0.52 -69.75 3.81
CA GLU A 115 -0.74 -70.14 4.45
C GLU A 115 -1.37 -69.03 5.32
N PRO A 116 -2.67 -69.15 5.66
CA PRO A 116 -3.78 -68.92 4.76
C PRO A 116 -4.54 -67.68 5.26
N LEU A 117 -5.10 -66.93 4.32
CA LEU A 117 -6.10 -65.91 4.56
C LEU A 117 -7.44 -66.59 4.96
N VAL A 118 -7.42 -67.40 6.02
CA VAL A 118 -8.60 -67.94 6.67
C VAL A 118 -9.31 -66.76 7.31
N GLN A 119 -10.18 -66.15 6.52
CA GLN A 119 -11.58 -65.96 6.86
C GLN A 119 -11.86 -66.16 8.36
N ASN A 120 -11.48 -65.16 9.15
CA ASN A 120 -12.14 -64.96 10.41
C ASN A 120 -12.73 -63.56 10.36
N ASN A 121 -14.07 -63.54 10.32
CA ASN A 121 -14.88 -62.46 10.87
C ASN A 121 -14.60 -62.36 12.39
N PHE A 122 -13.33 -62.14 12.77
CA PHE A 122 -13.00 -61.69 14.11
C PHE A 122 -13.41 -60.23 14.16
N MET A 123 -14.55 -59.95 14.79
CA MET A 123 -14.66 -58.73 15.59
C MET A 123 -13.36 -58.63 16.40
N ARG A 124 -12.43 -57.74 16.01
CA ARG A 124 -11.29 -57.44 16.86
C ARG A 124 -11.86 -56.89 18.15
N ILE A 125 -11.61 -57.61 19.24
CA ILE A 125 -11.97 -57.21 20.58
C ILE A 125 -10.92 -56.18 21.01
N CYS A 126 -11.36 -55.00 21.42
CA CYS A 126 -10.42 -53.94 21.77
C CYS A 126 -9.75 -54.27 23.09
N SER A 127 -8.41 -54.26 23.09
CA SER A 127 -7.64 -54.48 24.31
C SER A 127 -7.71 -53.28 25.25
N GLU A 128 -7.79 -52.07 24.69
CA GLU A 128 -7.86 -50.81 25.44
C GLU A 128 -8.91 -49.84 24.87
N GLU A 129 -9.30 -48.84 25.67
CA GLU A 129 -10.15 -47.73 25.20
C GLU A 129 -9.36 -46.78 24.25
N PRO A 130 -10.04 -46.13 23.29
CA PRO A 130 -9.36 -45.23 22.36
C PRO A 130 -8.81 -43.99 23.08
N LYS A 131 -7.51 -43.72 22.89
CA LYS A 131 -6.79 -42.57 23.45
C LYS A 131 -6.64 -41.51 22.37
N PHE A 132 -7.08 -40.29 22.67
CA PHE A 132 -7.03 -39.15 21.75
C PHE A 132 -6.12 -38.05 22.28
N GLN A 133 -5.21 -37.57 21.44
CA GLN A 133 -4.33 -36.44 21.74
C GLN A 133 -4.62 -35.28 20.80
N SER A 134 -4.58 -34.06 21.31
CA SER A 134 -4.73 -32.85 20.50
C SER A 134 -3.49 -32.60 19.64
N HIS A 135 -3.68 -32.11 18.42
CA HIS A 135 -2.57 -31.58 17.62
C HIS A 135 -1.93 -30.38 18.31
N PHE A 136 -0.61 -30.24 18.14
CA PHE A 136 0.10 -29.04 18.60
C PHE A 136 -0.22 -27.86 17.65
N PRO A 137 -0.54 -26.66 18.18
CA PRO A 137 -0.82 -25.50 17.34
C PRO A 137 0.45 -25.02 16.63
N GLU A 138 0.49 -25.06 15.30
CA GLU A 138 1.63 -24.54 14.51
C GLU A 138 1.43 -23.07 14.06
N THR A 139 0.22 -22.53 14.22
CA THR A 139 -0.17 -21.20 13.72
C THR A 139 0.70 -20.06 14.26
N TRP A 140 1.20 -20.18 15.49
CA TRP A 140 2.06 -19.16 16.10
C TRP A 140 3.38 -18.97 15.35
N PHE A 141 3.95 -20.05 14.80
CA PHE A 141 5.20 -20.00 14.05
C PHE A 141 5.07 -19.14 12.81
N TRP A 142 3.97 -19.32 12.06
CA TRP A 142 3.74 -18.66 10.78
C TRP A 142 3.35 -17.19 10.90
N ILE A 143 2.69 -16.78 11.99
CA ILE A 143 2.16 -15.42 12.14
C ILE A 143 3.08 -14.54 12.98
N SER A 144 3.73 -15.07 14.03
CA SER A 144 4.50 -14.27 14.99
C SER A 144 5.67 -13.54 14.33
N GLY A 145 6.42 -14.22 13.45
CA GLY A 145 7.56 -13.64 12.72
C GLY A 145 7.15 -12.43 11.86
N PRO A 146 6.25 -12.61 10.87
CA PRO A 146 5.76 -11.50 10.04
C PRO A 146 5.09 -10.37 10.84
N LEU A 147 4.31 -10.70 11.88
CA LEU A 147 3.67 -9.69 12.73
C LEU A 147 4.71 -8.89 13.53
N CYS A 148 5.75 -9.54 14.05
CA CYS A 148 6.85 -8.87 14.74
C CYS A 148 7.58 -7.92 13.79
N LEU A 149 7.93 -8.37 12.58
CA LEU A 149 8.57 -7.54 11.57
C LEU A 149 7.70 -6.32 11.22
N TYR A 150 6.39 -6.52 11.05
CA TYR A 150 5.43 -5.43 10.84
C TYR A 150 5.43 -4.44 12.01
N CYS A 151 5.34 -4.91 13.26
CA CYS A 151 5.33 -4.05 14.44
C CYS A 151 6.63 -3.24 14.58
N VAL A 152 7.78 -3.85 14.31
CA VAL A 152 9.08 -3.17 14.31
C VAL A 152 9.13 -2.08 13.24
N GLU A 153 8.65 -2.39 12.02
CA GLU A 153 8.59 -1.43 10.92
C GLU A 153 7.69 -0.23 11.25
N ARG A 154 6.51 -0.49 11.83
CA ARG A 154 5.57 0.55 12.26
C ARG A 154 6.11 1.40 13.41
N LEU A 155 6.76 0.77 14.39
CA LEU A 155 7.39 1.49 15.51
C LEU A 155 8.53 2.37 15.01
N TYR A 156 9.36 1.86 14.09
CA TYR A 156 10.43 2.63 13.47
C TYR A 156 9.90 3.88 12.76
N ARG A 157 8.82 3.75 11.96
CA ARG A 157 8.18 4.91 11.32
C ARG A 157 7.63 5.91 12.32
N TYR A 158 6.95 5.43 13.36
CA TYR A 158 6.39 6.29 14.40
C TYR A 158 7.48 7.12 15.09
N ILE A 159 8.59 6.48 15.47
CA ILE A 159 9.73 7.16 16.09
C ILE A 159 10.33 8.21 15.13
N ARG A 160 10.49 7.86 13.84
CA ARG A 160 11.05 8.75 12.82
C ARG A 160 10.16 9.95 12.51
N SER A 161 8.83 9.79 12.57
CA SER A 161 7.85 10.83 12.27
C SER A 161 7.40 11.62 13.50
N ASN A 162 7.88 11.31 14.70
CA ASN A 162 7.36 11.87 15.96
C ASN A 162 7.64 13.38 16.14
N LYS A 163 8.60 13.94 15.40
CA LYS A 163 8.88 15.38 15.47
C LYS A 163 7.95 16.16 14.52
N PRO A 164 7.20 17.16 15.03
CA PRO A 164 6.38 18.01 14.18
C PRO A 164 7.26 18.88 13.27
N VAL A 165 6.72 19.24 12.12
CA VAL A 165 7.34 20.09 11.10
C VAL A 165 6.69 21.46 11.12
N THR A 166 7.51 22.50 10.95
CA THR A 166 7.05 23.88 10.92
C THR A 166 6.74 24.29 9.49
N ILE A 167 5.49 24.71 9.23
CA ILE A 167 5.08 25.27 7.94
C ILE A 167 5.55 26.72 7.87
N THR A 168 6.36 27.06 6.87
CA THR A 168 6.89 28.41 6.67
C THR A 168 5.97 29.26 5.80
N SER A 169 5.47 28.70 4.71
CA SER A 169 4.56 29.40 3.80
C SER A 169 3.67 28.43 3.04
N VAL A 170 2.46 28.89 2.73
CA VAL A 170 1.50 28.18 1.88
C VAL A 170 1.14 29.10 0.72
N ILE A 171 1.31 28.62 -0.51
CA ILE A 171 1.05 29.36 -1.74
C ILE A 171 0.00 28.60 -2.55
N SER A 172 -1.10 29.28 -2.92
CA SER A 172 -2.13 28.70 -3.79
C SER A 172 -1.79 28.97 -5.25
N HIS A 173 -1.80 27.91 -6.05
CA HIS A 173 -1.56 27.95 -7.48
C HIS A 173 -2.87 27.71 -8.26
N PRO A 174 -2.93 28.09 -9.55
CA PRO A 174 -4.07 27.77 -10.43
C PRO A 174 -4.33 26.25 -10.53
N SER A 175 -5.52 25.87 -11.00
CA SER A 175 -5.92 24.46 -11.18
C SER A 175 -5.91 23.63 -9.88
N ASN A 176 -6.27 24.25 -8.75
CA ASN A 176 -6.40 23.64 -7.42
C ASN A 176 -5.11 22.96 -6.94
N VAL A 177 -3.97 23.63 -7.09
CA VAL A 177 -2.68 23.14 -6.58
C VAL A 177 -2.23 24.01 -5.41
N LEU A 178 -1.68 23.39 -4.38
CA LEU A 178 -1.14 24.06 -3.20
C LEU A 178 0.34 23.74 -3.07
N GLU A 179 1.16 24.76 -2.89
CA GLU A 179 2.56 24.64 -2.53
C GLU A 179 2.70 24.88 -1.02
N VAL A 180 3.24 23.88 -0.32
CA VAL A 180 3.48 23.94 1.13
C VAL A 180 4.99 23.88 1.36
N ARG A 181 5.55 24.95 1.93
CA ARG A 181 6.96 25.01 2.34
C ARG A 181 7.10 24.76 3.82
N MET A 182 8.12 23.98 4.18
CA MET A 182 8.29 23.38 5.48
C MET A 182 9.76 23.39 5.89
N VAL A 183 10.00 23.34 7.21
CA VAL A 183 11.33 23.16 7.81
C VAL A 183 11.26 22.07 8.86
N LYS A 184 12.23 21.15 8.83
CA LYS A 184 12.39 20.04 9.77
C LYS A 184 13.87 19.92 10.12
N ASP A 185 14.15 19.76 11.41
CA ASP A 185 15.51 19.59 11.91
C ASP A 185 16.15 18.30 11.37
N ASP A 186 17.43 18.37 11.01
CA ASP A 186 18.24 17.25 10.47
C ASP A 186 17.61 16.50 9.29
N PHE A 187 16.73 17.17 8.53
CA PHE A 187 16.10 16.57 7.37
C PHE A 187 16.98 16.70 6.13
N LYS A 188 17.50 15.56 5.65
CA LYS A 188 18.24 15.46 4.39
C LYS A 188 17.40 14.71 3.38
N ALA A 189 17.21 15.28 2.19
CA ALA A 189 16.48 14.64 1.10
C ALA A 189 17.20 14.84 -0.23
N ARG A 190 17.00 13.91 -1.15
CA ARG A 190 17.54 13.95 -2.51
C ARG A 190 16.45 14.24 -3.52
N PRO A 191 16.80 14.80 -4.70
CA PRO A 191 15.82 15.14 -5.71
C PRO A 191 15.07 13.91 -6.22
N GLY A 192 13.76 14.05 -6.41
CA GLY A 192 12.90 12.93 -6.82
C GLY A 192 12.36 12.06 -5.70
N GLN A 193 12.79 12.27 -4.46
CA GLN A 193 12.24 11.58 -3.30
C GLN A 193 10.86 12.11 -2.94
N TYR A 194 10.09 11.31 -2.21
CA TYR A 194 8.78 11.70 -1.69
C TYR A 194 8.74 11.57 -0.17
N VAL A 195 7.77 12.23 0.44
CA VAL A 195 7.50 12.18 1.87
C VAL A 195 6.06 11.83 2.11
N ILE A 196 5.75 11.28 3.27
CA ILE A 196 4.37 11.03 3.70
C ILE A 196 4.00 12.12 4.70
N LEU A 197 2.91 12.83 4.42
CA LEU A 197 2.38 13.88 5.28
C LEU A 197 1.25 13.32 6.14
N HIS A 198 1.29 13.64 7.43
CA HIS A 198 0.25 13.33 8.40
C HIS A 198 -0.19 14.60 9.12
N CYS A 199 -1.48 14.92 9.03
CA CYS A 199 -2.06 16.08 9.70
C CYS A 199 -3.23 15.64 10.59
N PRO A 200 -3.03 15.52 11.92
CA PRO A 200 -4.06 15.05 12.86
C PRO A 200 -5.34 15.89 12.87
N ARG A 201 -5.26 17.14 12.38
CA ARG A 201 -6.41 18.06 12.29
C ARG A 201 -7.32 17.74 11.11
N VAL A 202 -6.79 17.08 10.07
CA VAL A 202 -7.56 16.61 8.90
C VAL A 202 -8.15 15.22 9.19
N SER A 203 -7.28 14.29 9.54
CA SER A 203 -7.62 12.93 9.97
C SER A 203 -6.56 12.49 10.97
N THR A 204 -6.99 11.79 12.01
CA THR A 204 -6.11 11.36 13.09
C THR A 204 -5.06 10.36 12.62
N LEU A 205 -5.32 9.63 11.53
CA LEU A 205 -4.56 8.42 11.17
C LEU A 205 -4.20 8.34 9.67
N GLU A 206 -4.88 9.09 8.81
CA GLU A 206 -4.56 9.13 7.38
C GLU A 206 -3.27 9.88 7.10
N SER A 207 -2.42 9.25 6.29
CA SER A 207 -1.15 9.82 5.85
C SER A 207 -0.98 9.61 4.35
N HIS A 208 -0.62 10.67 3.63
CA HIS A 208 -0.58 10.66 2.16
C HIS A 208 0.82 10.96 1.62
N PRO A 209 1.28 10.23 0.59
CA PRO A 209 2.56 10.47 -0.04
C PRO A 209 2.52 11.67 -0.98
N PHE A 210 3.54 12.53 -0.91
CA PHE A 210 3.74 13.66 -1.81
C PHE A 210 5.21 13.79 -2.19
N THR A 211 5.46 13.98 -3.48
CA THR A 211 6.81 14.18 -4.01
C THR A 211 7.37 15.52 -3.56
N LEU A 212 8.63 15.53 -3.14
CA LEU A 212 9.33 16.76 -2.84
C LEU A 212 9.55 17.53 -4.15
N THR A 213 9.21 18.81 -4.16
CA THR A 213 9.49 19.74 -5.27
C THR A 213 10.68 20.63 -4.98
N MET A 214 11.01 20.81 -3.70
CA MET A 214 12.20 21.53 -3.23
C MET A 214 12.86 20.69 -2.14
N CYS A 215 14.16 20.45 -2.28
CA CYS A 215 14.94 19.70 -1.31
C CYS A 215 15.76 20.67 -0.45
N PRO A 216 16.04 20.31 0.81
CA PRO A 216 16.90 21.12 1.65
C PRO A 216 18.35 21.05 1.13
N THR A 217 19.00 22.20 1.07
CA THR A 217 20.41 22.39 0.67
C THR A 217 21.18 22.96 1.87
N ASP A 218 22.51 22.88 1.87
CA ASP A 218 23.34 23.42 2.96
C ASP A 218 23.07 24.91 3.27
N THR A 219 22.58 25.67 2.28
CA THR A 219 22.20 27.09 2.40
C THR A 219 20.72 27.32 2.70
N LYS A 220 19.84 26.35 2.43
CA LYS A 220 18.38 26.46 2.53
C LYS A 220 17.82 25.23 3.24
N ALA A 221 17.46 25.36 4.52
CA ALA A 221 16.84 24.29 5.28
C ALA A 221 15.37 24.00 4.90
N THR A 222 14.79 24.79 3.99
CA THR A 222 13.39 24.66 3.57
C THR A 222 13.24 23.56 2.52
N PHE A 223 12.21 22.75 2.67
CA PHE A 223 11.75 21.81 1.65
C PHE A 223 10.28 22.08 1.34
N GLY A 224 9.82 21.64 0.17
CA GLY A 224 8.49 21.97 -0.31
C GLY A 224 7.84 20.83 -1.07
N VAL A 225 6.51 20.81 -1.02
CA VAL A 225 5.68 19.86 -1.76
C VAL A 225 4.62 20.66 -2.53
N HIS A 226 4.28 20.17 -3.72
CA HIS A 226 3.10 20.63 -4.45
C HIS A 226 2.07 19.50 -4.47
N LEU A 227 0.88 19.78 -3.95
CA LEU A 227 -0.23 18.84 -3.92
C LEU A 227 -1.40 19.39 -4.73
N LYS A 228 -2.01 18.53 -5.54
CA LYS A 228 -3.26 18.85 -6.24
C LYS A 228 -4.43 18.41 -5.38
N VAL A 229 -5.42 19.27 -5.24
CA VAL A 229 -6.64 19.02 -4.47
C VAL A 229 -7.62 18.25 -5.36
N VAL A 230 -7.83 16.97 -5.03
CA VAL A 230 -8.65 16.03 -5.82
C VAL A 230 -9.55 15.14 -4.94
N GLY A 231 -9.17 14.93 -3.67
CA GLY A 231 -9.92 14.09 -2.73
C GLY A 231 -10.26 14.81 -1.43
N ASP A 232 -11.11 14.16 -0.63
CA ASP A 232 -11.61 14.60 0.67
C ASP A 232 -10.50 15.04 1.64
N TRP A 233 -9.45 14.23 1.79
CA TRP A 233 -8.31 14.59 2.64
C TRP A 233 -7.63 15.87 2.14
N THR A 234 -7.38 15.97 0.83
CA THR A 234 -6.69 17.14 0.24
C THR A 234 -7.54 18.41 0.28
N GLU A 235 -8.86 18.28 0.19
CA GLU A 235 -9.81 19.40 0.32
C GLU A 235 -9.83 19.93 1.75
N ARG A 236 -10.02 19.04 2.73
CA ARG A 236 -9.94 19.41 4.15
C ARG A 236 -8.57 20.00 4.51
N PHE A 237 -7.49 19.44 3.97
CA PHE A 237 -6.15 19.95 4.20
C PHE A 237 -5.96 21.36 3.62
N ARG A 238 -6.42 21.59 2.38
CA ARG A 238 -6.45 22.92 1.76
C ARG A 238 -7.23 23.90 2.62
N ASP A 239 -8.45 23.53 3.01
CA ASP A 239 -9.33 24.40 3.77
C ASP A 239 -8.70 24.76 5.10
N LEU A 240 -8.10 23.82 5.84
CA LEU A 240 -7.39 24.13 7.09
C LEU A 240 -6.21 25.11 6.90
N LEU A 241 -5.50 25.00 5.78
CA LEU A 241 -4.37 25.89 5.48
C LEU A 241 -4.81 27.28 4.98
N LEU A 242 -5.99 27.39 4.36
CA LEU A 242 -6.50 28.63 3.77
C LEU A 242 -7.57 29.35 4.64
N LEU A 243 -8.31 28.64 5.50
CA LEU A 243 -9.44 29.16 6.31
C LEU A 243 -9.02 30.28 7.28
N HIS A 244 -7.76 30.29 7.72
CA HIS A 244 -7.23 31.37 8.56
C HIS A 244 -6.90 32.66 7.77
N SER A 245 -7.35 32.78 6.52
CA SER A 245 -7.18 33.99 5.71
C SER A 245 -8.44 34.88 5.65
N ASN A 246 -9.62 34.39 6.07
CA ASN A 246 -10.91 35.04 5.76
C ASN A 246 -11.82 35.31 6.98
N GLN A 247 -11.28 35.46 8.19
CA GLN A 247 -12.04 36.07 9.29
C GLN A 247 -11.30 37.33 9.74
N ASP A 248 -11.95 38.47 9.48
CA ASP A 248 -11.68 39.82 9.98
C ASP A 248 -10.47 40.60 9.43
N ALA A 249 -10.59 41.07 8.18
CA ALA A 249 -9.75 42.17 7.69
C ALA A 249 -10.54 43.19 6.87
N GLU A 250 -11.67 43.66 7.40
CA GLU A 250 -11.94 45.09 7.35
C GLU A 250 -11.42 45.69 8.67
N ILE A 251 -10.42 46.58 8.54
CA ILE A 251 -9.91 47.50 9.57
C ILE A 251 -8.91 46.90 10.60
N LEU A 252 -7.64 46.72 10.16
CA LEU A 252 -6.35 47.07 10.83
C LEU A 252 -5.20 46.13 10.40
N PRO A 253 -3.96 46.62 10.18
CA PRO A 253 -2.81 45.78 9.89
C PRO A 253 -2.25 45.21 11.21
N ILE A 254 -2.98 44.30 11.83
CA ILE A 254 -2.44 43.50 12.92
C ILE A 254 -1.67 42.34 12.27
N PHE A 255 -0.37 42.27 12.52
CA PHE A 255 0.48 41.11 12.23
C PHE A 255 -0.02 39.88 13.02
N GLN A 256 -1.18 39.33 12.66
CA GLN A 256 -1.60 38.02 13.14
C GLN A 256 -0.71 36.98 12.46
N GLN A 257 0.30 36.50 13.18
CA GLN A 257 1.08 35.35 12.78
C GLN A 257 0.11 34.19 12.47
N ARG A 258 0.00 33.82 11.19
CA ARG A 258 -0.78 32.67 10.76
C ARG A 258 -0.32 31.44 11.54
N ARG A 259 -1.20 30.89 12.39
CA ARG A 259 -0.89 29.71 13.19
C ARG A 259 -1.27 28.46 12.42
N TYR A 260 -0.31 27.90 11.70
CA TYR A 260 -0.52 26.66 10.96
C TYR A 260 -0.72 25.46 11.91
N PRO A 261 -1.50 24.44 11.48
CA PRO A 261 -1.69 23.22 12.26
C PRO A 261 -0.39 22.42 12.40
N LYS A 262 -0.33 21.55 13.41
CA LYS A 262 0.77 20.58 13.55
C LYS A 262 0.74 19.62 12.35
N LEU A 263 1.87 19.50 11.68
CA LEU A 263 2.07 18.59 10.55
C LEU A 263 3.25 17.66 10.87
N TYR A 264 3.11 16.38 10.59
CA TYR A 264 4.17 15.39 10.75
C TYR A 264 4.59 14.89 9.37
N VAL A 265 5.89 14.68 9.20
CA VAL A 265 6.49 14.26 7.93
C VAL A 265 7.31 13.02 8.16
N ASP A 266 6.91 11.93 7.49
CA ASP A 266 7.66 10.68 7.44
C ASP A 266 8.42 10.56 6.11
N GLY A 267 9.68 10.17 6.17
CA GLY A 267 10.59 10.12 5.02
C GLY A 267 11.95 10.77 5.29
N PRO A 268 12.75 10.99 4.23
CA PRO A 268 12.39 10.83 2.83
C PRO A 268 12.32 9.35 2.39
N PHE A 269 11.59 9.10 1.30
CA PHE A 269 11.52 7.80 0.63
C PHE A 269 12.12 7.90 -0.77
N GLY A 270 12.98 6.93 -1.09
CA GLY A 270 13.60 6.79 -2.40
C GLY A 270 12.57 6.52 -3.50
N SER A 271 12.84 7.02 -4.71
CA SER A 271 12.12 6.64 -5.92
C SER A 271 13.12 6.35 -7.04
N PRO A 272 12.76 5.53 -8.04
CA PRO A 272 13.62 5.29 -9.20
C PRO A 272 14.01 6.57 -9.95
N PHE A 273 13.23 7.64 -9.79
CA PHE A 273 13.50 8.93 -10.41
C PHE A 273 14.76 9.62 -9.89
N GLU A 274 15.25 9.22 -8.71
CA GLU A 274 16.50 9.74 -8.13
C GLU A 274 17.71 9.54 -9.06
N GLU A 275 17.69 8.50 -9.90
CA GLU A 275 18.77 8.19 -10.83
C GLU A 275 18.69 8.98 -12.15
N SER A 276 17.69 9.83 -12.34
CA SER A 276 17.49 10.59 -13.58
C SER A 276 18.69 11.46 -13.98
N LEU A 277 19.53 11.85 -13.02
CA LEU A 277 20.74 12.65 -13.25
C LEU A 277 22.01 11.82 -13.51
N ASN A 278 21.94 10.50 -13.38
CA ASN A 278 23.09 9.59 -13.53
C ASN A 278 23.31 9.09 -14.97
N TYR A 279 22.38 9.36 -15.88
CA TYR A 279 22.49 9.04 -17.31
C TYR A 279 23.07 10.22 -18.09
N GLU A 280 23.81 9.96 -19.18
CA GLU A 280 24.34 11.04 -20.03
C GLU A 280 23.24 11.85 -20.73
N VAL A 281 22.18 11.17 -21.15
CA VAL A 281 21.01 11.76 -21.79
C VAL A 281 19.76 11.22 -21.11
N SER A 282 18.91 12.13 -20.62
CA SER A 282 17.67 11.79 -19.93
C SER A 282 16.46 12.39 -20.63
N LEU A 283 15.45 11.56 -20.90
CA LEU A 283 14.15 11.99 -21.41
C LEU A 283 13.12 11.94 -20.28
N CYS A 284 12.61 13.12 -19.94
CA CYS A 284 11.72 13.37 -18.84
C CYS A 284 10.32 13.70 -19.36
N VAL A 285 9.37 12.79 -19.18
CA VAL A 285 7.98 12.97 -19.61
C VAL A 285 7.07 13.11 -18.40
N ALA A 286 6.41 14.25 -18.26
CA ALA A 286 5.48 14.56 -17.19
C ALA A 286 4.06 14.81 -17.72
N GLY A 287 3.06 14.36 -16.97
CA GLY A 287 1.64 14.66 -17.22
C GLY A 287 0.99 15.35 -16.03
N GLY A 288 0.43 16.54 -16.21
CA GLY A 288 -0.26 17.29 -15.14
C GLY A 288 0.61 17.46 -13.89
N ILE A 289 0.08 17.10 -12.71
CA ILE A 289 0.80 17.18 -11.42
C ILE A 289 1.99 16.22 -11.31
N GLY A 290 2.09 15.23 -12.21
CA GLY A 290 3.24 14.32 -12.30
C GLY A 290 4.57 15.01 -12.67
N VAL A 291 4.56 16.34 -12.88
CA VAL A 291 5.77 17.16 -13.05
C VAL A 291 6.57 17.36 -11.75
N THR A 292 5.94 17.16 -10.59
CA THR A 292 6.54 17.42 -9.27
C THR A 292 7.93 16.80 -9.02
N PRO A 293 8.21 15.52 -9.35
CA PRO A 293 9.57 14.97 -9.22
C PRO A 293 10.58 15.75 -10.09
N PHE A 294 10.20 16.12 -11.30
CA PHE A 294 11.06 16.88 -12.21
C PHE A 294 11.34 18.27 -11.67
N ALA A 295 10.35 18.93 -11.05
CA ALA A 295 10.56 20.24 -10.42
C ALA A 295 11.66 20.22 -9.37
N SER A 296 11.78 19.13 -8.60
CA SER A 296 12.88 18.97 -7.64
C SER A 296 14.24 18.82 -8.30
N VAL A 297 14.32 18.10 -9.41
CA VAL A 297 15.55 18.01 -10.22
C VAL A 297 15.90 19.38 -10.83
N LEU A 298 14.92 20.09 -11.38
CA LEU A 298 15.12 21.43 -11.97
C LEU A 298 15.59 22.45 -10.92
N ASN A 299 15.00 22.44 -9.73
CA ASN A 299 15.46 23.26 -8.59
C ASN A 299 16.90 22.92 -8.19
N THR A 300 17.26 21.64 -8.22
CA THR A 300 18.63 21.22 -7.89
C THR A 300 19.64 21.71 -8.93
N LEU A 301 19.30 21.62 -10.22
CA LEU A 301 20.12 22.19 -11.30
C LEU A 301 20.24 23.73 -11.20
N LEU A 302 19.20 24.39 -10.67
CA LEU A 302 19.22 25.83 -10.42
C LEU A 302 20.12 26.21 -9.24
N ASP A 303 20.04 25.51 -8.11
CA ASP A 303 20.80 25.84 -6.89
C ASP A 303 22.30 25.57 -7.03
N GLY A 304 22.73 24.54 -7.79
CA GLY A 304 24.16 24.29 -7.98
C GLY A 304 24.48 23.01 -8.74
N TRP A 305 25.57 23.04 -9.48
CA TRP A 305 26.06 21.90 -10.25
C TRP A 305 26.83 20.93 -9.36
N LYS A 306 26.19 19.84 -8.95
CA LYS A 306 26.95 18.63 -8.56
C LYS A 306 27.47 17.95 -9.83
N CYS A 307 28.53 17.16 -9.71
CA CYS A 307 29.09 16.38 -10.82
C CYS A 307 28.12 15.28 -11.28
N TYR A 308 27.07 15.67 -12.01
CA TYR A 308 26.15 14.76 -12.67
C TYR A 308 26.78 14.28 -14.00
N LYS A 309 26.47 13.04 -14.39
CA LYS A 309 26.88 12.52 -15.71
C LYS A 309 26.02 13.09 -16.84
N LEU A 310 24.87 13.66 -16.49
CA LEU A 310 23.92 14.27 -17.41
C LEU A 310 24.58 15.38 -18.24
N ARG A 311 24.48 15.24 -19.56
CA ARG A 311 24.90 16.20 -20.57
C ARG A 311 23.72 16.88 -21.24
N ARG A 312 22.61 16.15 -21.42
CA ARG A 312 21.41 16.66 -22.08
C ARG A 312 20.13 16.12 -21.45
N LEU A 313 19.23 17.03 -21.11
CA LEU A 313 17.92 16.75 -20.51
C LEU A 313 16.81 17.17 -21.47
N TYR A 314 16.00 16.22 -21.94
CA TYR A 314 14.79 16.51 -22.69
C TYR A 314 13.61 16.52 -21.72
N PHE A 315 12.99 17.67 -21.52
CA PHE A 315 11.87 17.85 -20.61
C PHE A 315 10.58 18.10 -21.40
N ILE A 316 9.67 17.13 -21.35
CA ILE A 316 8.37 17.16 -22.02
C ILE A 316 7.29 17.17 -20.97
N TRP A 317 6.49 18.25 -20.95
CA TRP A 317 5.40 18.38 -20.00
C TRP A 317 4.07 18.55 -20.72
N VAL A 318 3.16 17.59 -20.50
CA VAL A 318 1.83 17.56 -21.10
C VAL A 318 0.79 17.97 -20.06
N CYS A 319 0.03 19.02 -20.35
CA CYS A 319 -1.06 19.50 -19.50
C CYS A 319 -2.35 19.65 -20.30
N ARG A 320 -3.48 19.52 -19.59
CA ARG A 320 -4.80 19.82 -20.15
C ARG A 320 -5.06 21.32 -20.18
N ASP A 321 -4.75 22.00 -19.08
CA ASP A 321 -4.99 23.42 -18.91
C ASP A 321 -3.69 24.22 -19.03
N ILE A 322 -3.74 25.38 -19.68
CA ILE A 322 -2.56 26.23 -19.81
C ILE A 322 -2.12 26.82 -18.46
N GLU A 323 -3.08 27.07 -17.57
CA GLU A 323 -2.85 27.58 -16.22
C GLU A 323 -1.97 26.64 -15.39
N SER A 324 -1.97 25.33 -15.70
CA SER A 324 -1.11 24.37 -15.03
C SER A 324 0.38 24.63 -15.27
N PHE A 325 0.76 25.22 -16.41
CA PHE A 325 2.16 25.56 -16.68
C PHE A 325 2.70 26.66 -15.78
N ARG A 326 1.82 27.49 -15.20
CA ARG A 326 2.24 28.62 -14.33
C ARG A 326 2.90 28.15 -13.03
N TRP A 327 2.64 26.93 -12.56
CA TRP A 327 3.21 26.39 -11.31
C TRP A 327 4.74 26.44 -11.27
N PHE A 328 5.37 26.09 -12.40
CA PHE A 328 6.82 25.99 -12.53
C PHE A 328 7.39 26.89 -13.64
N ALA A 329 6.58 27.80 -14.18
CA ALA A 329 7.02 28.71 -15.25
C ALA A 329 8.21 29.58 -14.81
N ASP A 330 8.15 30.14 -13.60
CA ASP A 330 9.25 30.92 -13.03
C ASP A 330 10.53 30.09 -12.89
N LEU A 331 10.43 28.86 -12.38
CA LEU A 331 11.55 27.94 -12.24
C LEU A 331 12.19 27.62 -13.61
N LEU A 332 11.36 27.27 -14.60
CA LEU A 332 11.83 26.94 -15.95
C LEU A 332 12.51 28.16 -16.61
N CYS A 333 11.96 29.36 -16.46
CA CYS A 333 12.57 30.59 -16.96
C CYS A 333 13.89 30.94 -16.27
N MET A 334 13.95 30.85 -14.93
CA MET A 334 15.18 31.08 -14.18
C MET A 334 16.28 30.10 -14.60
N LEU A 335 15.95 28.81 -14.73
CA LEU A 335 16.90 27.80 -15.16
C LEU A 335 17.35 28.02 -16.61
N HIS A 336 16.43 28.35 -17.51
CA HIS A 336 16.75 28.66 -18.90
C HIS A 336 17.71 29.84 -19.01
N ASN A 337 17.44 30.94 -18.29
CA ASN A 337 18.29 32.13 -18.28
C ASN A 337 19.67 31.84 -17.70
N LYS A 338 19.75 31.07 -16.61
CA LYS A 338 21.02 30.63 -16.02
C LYS A 338 21.85 29.83 -17.03
N LEU A 339 21.25 28.86 -17.70
CA LEU A 339 21.94 28.03 -18.71
C LEU A 339 22.40 28.84 -19.93
N TRP A 340 21.63 29.87 -20.30
CA TRP A 340 22.02 30.78 -21.37
C TRP A 340 23.25 31.62 -20.96
N GLN A 341 23.26 32.15 -19.73
CA GLN A 341 24.39 32.90 -19.18
C GLN A 341 25.66 32.04 -19.01
N GLU A 342 25.50 30.77 -18.66
CA GLU A 342 26.60 29.81 -18.54
C GLU A 342 27.07 29.24 -19.91
N ASN A 343 26.53 29.74 -21.03
CA ASN A 343 26.84 29.30 -22.39
C ASN A 343 26.58 27.79 -22.64
N ARG A 344 25.53 27.25 -22.01
CA ARG A 344 25.07 25.85 -22.16
C ARG A 344 23.57 25.75 -22.48
N PRO A 345 23.09 26.43 -23.54
CA PRO A 345 21.67 26.45 -23.86
C PRO A 345 21.11 25.06 -24.22
N ASP A 346 21.96 24.18 -24.75
CA ASP A 346 21.57 22.83 -25.20
C ASP A 346 21.46 21.80 -24.08
N TYR A 347 21.78 22.18 -22.84
CA TYR A 347 21.73 21.28 -21.70
C TYR A 347 20.30 20.85 -21.37
N ILE A 348 19.33 21.75 -21.52
CA ILE A 348 17.91 21.46 -21.30
C ILE A 348 17.09 21.81 -22.55
N ASN A 349 16.33 20.84 -23.06
CA ASN A 349 15.36 21.05 -24.12
C ASN A 349 13.95 20.91 -23.55
N ILE A 350 13.27 22.06 -23.40
CA ILE A 350 11.91 22.14 -22.85
C ILE A 350 10.91 22.11 -24.01
N GLN A 351 9.93 21.22 -23.93
CA GLN A 351 8.75 21.17 -24.78
C GLN A 351 7.49 21.07 -23.93
N LEU A 352 6.56 22.01 -24.10
CA LEU A 352 5.30 22.04 -23.38
C LEU A 352 4.18 21.64 -24.35
N TYR A 353 3.31 20.71 -23.95
CA TYR A 353 2.20 20.24 -24.78
C TYR A 353 0.85 20.53 -24.12
N LEU A 354 0.03 21.33 -24.78
CA LEU A 354 -1.34 21.60 -24.37
C LEU A 354 -2.29 20.64 -25.09
N SER A 355 -2.88 19.70 -24.35
CA SER A 355 -3.70 18.64 -24.96
C SER A 355 -5.13 19.08 -25.29
N GLN A 356 -5.65 20.13 -24.63
CA GLN A 356 -7.00 20.65 -24.84
C GLN A 356 -6.92 22.01 -25.54
N THR A 357 -7.73 22.21 -26.57
CA THR A 357 -7.71 23.40 -27.44
C THR A 357 -8.65 24.51 -26.96
N ASP A 358 -9.41 24.28 -25.90
CA ASP A 358 -10.38 25.24 -25.40
C ASP A 358 -9.64 26.39 -24.69
N GLY A 359 -9.43 27.50 -25.41
CA GLY A 359 -8.81 28.71 -24.86
C GLY A 359 -7.42 29.06 -25.40
N ILE A 360 -7.15 28.83 -26.69
CA ILE A 360 -5.93 29.26 -27.42
C ILE A 360 -5.59 30.76 -27.18
N GLN A 361 -6.56 31.59 -26.77
CA GLN A 361 -6.38 33.01 -26.52
C GLN A 361 -5.63 33.37 -25.22
N LYS A 362 -5.37 32.42 -24.32
CA LYS A 362 -4.57 32.70 -23.12
C LYS A 362 -3.12 32.30 -23.39
N ILE A 363 -2.27 33.25 -23.73
CA ILE A 363 -0.81 33.08 -23.64
C ILE A 363 -0.48 32.92 -22.13
N ILE A 364 0.54 32.12 -21.76
CA ILE A 364 0.94 31.92 -20.35
C ILE A 364 1.18 33.29 -19.66
N GLY A 365 1.59 34.28 -20.46
CA GLY A 365 1.76 35.70 -20.18
C GLY A 365 2.94 36.23 -21.01
N GLU A 366 3.06 37.55 -21.20
CA GLU A 366 4.24 38.15 -21.88
C GLU A 366 5.54 37.86 -21.12
N LYS A 367 5.45 37.76 -19.78
CA LYS A 367 6.56 37.40 -18.89
C LYS A 367 7.28 36.09 -19.27
N TYR A 368 6.59 35.15 -19.92
CA TYR A 368 7.09 33.80 -20.19
C TYR A 368 7.36 33.55 -21.69
N GLN A 369 7.79 34.57 -22.43
CA GLN A 369 8.02 34.50 -23.88
C GLN A 369 8.89 33.30 -24.31
N ALA A 370 9.95 32.98 -23.55
CA ALA A 370 10.83 31.85 -23.83
C ALA A 370 10.14 30.47 -23.74
N LEU A 371 9.10 30.35 -22.90
CA LEU A 371 8.30 29.14 -22.78
C LEU A 371 7.18 29.10 -23.81
N ASN A 372 6.61 30.26 -24.15
CA ASN A 372 5.56 30.37 -25.17
C ASN A 372 6.02 29.89 -26.55
N SER A 373 7.27 30.16 -26.93
CA SER A 373 7.85 29.66 -28.20
C SER A 373 8.03 28.14 -28.24
N ARG A 374 8.00 27.49 -27.08
CA ARG A 374 8.18 26.04 -26.88
C ARG A 374 6.87 25.32 -26.53
N LEU A 375 5.76 26.04 -26.57
CA LEU A 375 4.41 25.51 -26.36
C LEU A 375 3.86 24.96 -27.68
N LEU A 376 3.50 23.69 -27.66
CA LEU A 376 2.93 22.95 -28.77
C LEU A 376 1.50 22.56 -28.42
N ILE A 377 0.61 22.62 -29.40
CA ILE A 377 -0.80 22.26 -29.25
C ILE A 377 -1.01 20.83 -29.73
N GLY A 378 -1.74 20.05 -28.95
CA GLY A 378 -2.07 18.66 -29.24
C GLY A 378 -1.18 17.66 -28.50
N ARG A 379 -1.25 16.41 -28.95
CA ARG A 379 -0.51 15.30 -28.32
C ARG A 379 0.90 15.18 -28.89
N PRO A 380 1.91 14.85 -28.06
CA PRO A 380 3.26 14.59 -28.55
C PRO A 380 3.28 13.44 -29.56
N ARG A 381 3.97 13.64 -30.69
CA ARG A 381 4.23 12.58 -31.67
C ARG A 381 5.45 11.77 -31.23
N TRP A 382 5.25 10.85 -30.29
CA TRP A 382 6.33 10.11 -29.62
C TRP A 382 7.35 9.48 -30.56
N LYS A 383 6.90 8.82 -31.64
CA LYS A 383 7.80 8.16 -32.59
C LYS A 383 8.79 9.14 -33.23
N LEU A 384 8.28 10.24 -33.79
CA LEU A 384 9.10 11.28 -34.42
C LEU A 384 10.07 11.92 -33.42
N LEU A 385 9.56 12.20 -32.21
CA LEU A 385 10.36 12.82 -31.16
C LEU A 385 11.49 11.91 -30.67
N LEU A 386 11.21 10.62 -30.45
CA LEU A 386 12.23 9.65 -30.05
C LEU A 386 13.25 9.43 -31.17
N ASP A 387 12.80 9.39 -32.44
CA ASP A 387 13.68 9.27 -33.60
C ASP A 387 14.60 10.50 -33.73
N GLU A 388 14.09 11.71 -33.47
CA GLU A 388 14.85 12.96 -33.48
C GLU A 388 15.89 12.98 -32.35
N ILE A 389 15.47 12.64 -31.11
CA ILE A 389 16.38 12.53 -29.96
C ILE A 389 17.47 11.48 -30.25
N ALA A 390 17.11 10.33 -30.83
CA ALA A 390 18.08 9.32 -31.19
C ALA A 390 19.09 9.84 -32.22
N LYS A 391 18.64 10.55 -33.26
CA LYS A 391 19.54 11.15 -34.27
C LYS A 391 20.46 12.21 -33.67
N CYS A 392 19.95 13.08 -32.80
CA CYS A 392 20.72 14.17 -32.17
C CYS A 392 21.77 13.70 -31.16
N ASN A 393 21.66 12.46 -30.67
CA ASN A 393 22.58 11.90 -29.68
C ASN A 393 23.34 10.66 -30.19
N ARG A 394 23.20 10.31 -31.49
CA ARG A 394 24.10 9.35 -32.14
C ARG A 394 25.50 9.97 -32.16
N ARG A 395 26.42 9.35 -31.42
CA ARG A 395 27.86 9.66 -31.48
C ARG A 395 28.45 9.18 -32.79
#